data_AF-A0A2E4L1F9-F1
#
_entry.id   AF-A0A2E4L1F9-F1
#
_cell.length_a   1.000
_cell.length_b   1.000
_cell.length_c   1.000
_cell.angle_alpha   90.00
_cell.angle_beta   90.00
_cell.angle_gamma   90.00
#
_symmetry.space_group_name_H-M   'P 1'
#
loop_
_entity.id
_entity.type
_entity.pdbx_description
1 polymer ?
#
loop_
_entity_poly.entity_id
_entity_poly.type
_entity_poly.pdbx_seq_one_letter_code
_entity_poly.pdbx_strand_id
1 'polypeptide(L)'
;MKRANIIWLVIIPIVLTSFVGAWGYDGHRRINYSASRQLSGVFGQFLKRNSEPIKWYAAAPDYNKDIDREEFHRHFIDADYYDDYPFNKIPKDYEKLLSLHGKDKIRKYGIAPWAINETCNRIIDLLKDHQFEKA
;
A
#
# COMPACT_ATOMS: atom_id res chain seq x y z
N MET A 1 -21.13 3.42 42.13
CA MET A 1 -20.65 2.20 41.46
C MET A 1 -21.32 1.94 40.10
N LYS A 2 -22.65 1.81 39.99
CA LYS A 2 -23.33 1.51 38.70
C LYS A 2 -23.04 2.51 37.55
N ARG A 3 -23.01 3.82 37.85
CA ARG A 3 -22.67 4.85 36.84
C ARG A 3 -21.21 4.80 36.40
N ALA A 4 -20.28 4.52 37.31
CA ALA A 4 -18.87 4.32 36.97
C ALA A 4 -18.68 3.08 36.09
N ASN A 5 -19.40 2.00 36.35
CA ASN A 5 -19.35 0.79 35.52
C ASN A 5 -19.84 1.04 34.09
N ILE A 6 -20.89 1.85 33.91
CA ILE A 6 -21.39 2.24 32.58
C ILE A 6 -20.37 3.13 31.86
N ILE A 7 -19.74 4.07 32.57
CA ILE A 7 -18.68 4.91 32.01
C ILE A 7 -17.49 4.06 31.55
N TRP A 8 -17.04 3.12 32.39
CA TRP A 8 -15.95 2.20 32.04
C TRP A 8 -16.31 1.29 30.87
N LEU A 9 -17.55 0.79 30.80
CA LEU A 9 -18.04 -0.03 29.68
C LEU A 9 -18.04 0.72 28.33
N VAL A 10 -18.13 2.05 28.33
CA VAL A 10 -18.08 2.86 27.11
C VAL A 10 -16.65 3.32 26.79
N ILE A 11 -15.87 3.73 27.79
CA ILE A 11 -14.51 4.23 27.59
C ILE A 11 -13.57 3.11 27.14
N ILE A 12 -13.65 1.92 27.74
CA ILE A 12 -12.71 0.84 27.46
C ILE A 12 -12.76 0.39 25.98
N PRO A 13 -13.93 0.13 25.35
CA PRO A 13 -13.98 -0.22 23.94
C PRO A 13 -13.45 0.88 23.01
N ILE A 14 -13.78 2.14 23.29
CA ILE A 14 -13.37 3.29 22.46
C ILE A 14 -11.84 3.49 22.51
N VAL A 15 -11.26 3.33 23.70
CA VAL A 15 -9.82 3.44 23.88
C VAL A 15 -9.10 2.24 23.24
N LEU A 16 -9.60 1.01 23.41
CA LEU A 16 -8.97 -0.18 22.86
C LEU A 16 -8.99 -0.24 21.33
N THR A 17 -10.05 0.22 20.66
CA THR A 17 -10.09 0.26 19.19
C THR A 17 -9.09 1.26 18.60
N SER A 18 -8.71 2.29 19.35
CA SER A 18 -7.72 3.29 18.90
C SER A 18 -6.29 2.74 18.83
N PHE A 19 -6.02 1.58 19.44
CA PHE A 19 -4.72 0.91 19.40
C PHE A 19 -4.63 -0.22 18.37
N VAL A 20 -5.73 -0.54 17.68
CA VAL A 20 -5.75 -1.61 16.66
C VAL A 20 -5.53 -0.99 15.28
N GLY A 21 -4.26 -0.88 14.86
CA GLY A 21 -3.89 -0.55 13.48
C GLY A 21 -3.57 -1.82 12.69
N ALA A 22 -4.14 -1.98 11.49
CA ALA A 22 -3.92 -3.18 10.67
C ALA A 22 -2.64 -3.13 9.83
N TRP A 23 -2.32 -1.95 9.27
CA TRP A 23 -1.15 -1.74 8.40
C TRP A 23 -0.16 -0.80 9.11
N GLY A 24 -0.20 0.50 8.82
CA GLY A 24 0.74 1.47 9.38
C GLY A 24 2.21 1.09 9.14
N TYR A 25 3.12 1.83 9.75
CA TYR A 25 4.56 1.60 9.52
C TYR A 25 5.00 0.18 9.88
N ASP A 26 4.49 -0.38 10.98
CA ASP A 26 4.87 -1.72 11.45
C ASP A 26 4.27 -2.83 10.58
N GLY A 27 3.01 -2.71 10.14
CA GLY A 27 2.38 -3.69 9.26
C GLY A 27 3.09 -3.74 7.91
N HIS A 28 3.34 -2.59 7.27
CA HIS A 28 4.10 -2.53 6.01
C HIS A 28 5.47 -3.23 6.12
N ARG A 29 6.21 -2.97 7.22
CA ARG A 29 7.49 -3.61 7.53
C ARG A 29 7.36 -5.12 7.67
N ARG A 30 6.43 -5.59 8.50
CA ARG A 30 6.25 -7.03 8.79
C ARG A 30 5.85 -7.82 7.55
N ILE A 31 4.93 -7.28 6.75
CA ILE A 31 4.47 -7.94 5.52
C ILE A 31 5.63 -8.11 4.56
N ASN A 32 6.38 -7.03 4.30
CA ASN A 32 7.51 -7.06 3.37
C ASN A 32 8.66 -7.95 3.87
N TYR A 33 8.99 -7.88 5.16
CA TYR A 33 9.97 -8.77 5.77
C TYR A 33 9.58 -10.25 5.62
N SER A 34 8.34 -10.60 5.94
CA SER A 34 7.82 -11.96 5.79
C SER A 34 7.79 -12.39 4.32
N ALA A 35 7.29 -11.56 3.41
CA ALA A 35 7.18 -11.87 1.98
C ALA A 35 8.56 -12.13 1.35
N SER A 36 9.58 -11.32 1.70
CA SER A 36 10.96 -11.48 1.20
C SER A 36 11.60 -12.84 1.56
N ARG A 37 10.99 -13.58 2.50
CA ARG A 37 11.49 -14.86 3.02
C ARG A 37 10.64 -16.07 2.61
N GLN A 38 9.54 -15.87 1.89
CA GLN A 38 8.64 -16.95 1.48
C GLN A 38 9.04 -17.61 0.16
N LEU A 39 9.81 -16.92 -0.68
CA LEU A 39 10.21 -17.42 -1.99
C LEU A 39 11.44 -18.36 -1.88
N SER A 40 11.44 -19.40 -2.71
CA SER A 40 12.57 -20.33 -2.87
C SER A 40 13.43 -19.96 -4.10
N GLY A 41 14.50 -20.72 -4.34
CA GLY A 41 15.39 -20.51 -5.48
C GLY A 41 16.36 -19.32 -5.34
N VAL A 42 16.99 -18.94 -6.44
CA VAL A 42 18.02 -17.88 -6.45
C VAL A 42 17.43 -16.51 -6.09
N PHE A 43 16.27 -16.17 -6.64
CA PHE A 43 15.58 -14.92 -6.33
C PHE A 43 15.12 -14.86 -4.87
N GLY A 44 14.61 -15.96 -4.32
CA GLY A 44 14.27 -16.04 -2.90
C GLY A 44 15.47 -15.85 -1.98
N GLN A 45 16.63 -16.41 -2.32
CA GLN A 45 17.87 -16.16 -1.58
C GLN A 45 18.32 -14.70 -1.66
N PHE A 46 18.19 -14.06 -2.82
CA PHE A 46 18.47 -12.64 -2.99
C PHE A 46 17.57 -11.78 -2.09
N LEU A 47 16.25 -11.98 -2.13
CA LEU A 47 15.30 -11.24 -1.30
C LEU A 47 15.55 -11.46 0.20
N LYS A 48 15.83 -12.70 0.62
CA LYS A 48 16.14 -13.03 2.01
C LYS A 48 17.41 -12.34 2.51
N ARG A 49 18.45 -12.23 1.67
CA ARG A 49 19.68 -11.49 2.01
C ARG A 49 19.43 -9.99 2.15
N ASN A 50 18.48 -9.45 1.39
CA ASN A 50 18.10 -8.05 1.40
C ASN A 50 16.82 -7.76 2.21
N SER A 51 16.40 -8.65 3.11
CA SER A 51 15.11 -8.52 3.80
C SER A 51 15.04 -7.31 4.74
N GLU A 52 16.18 -6.89 5.30
CA GLU A 52 16.25 -5.72 6.19
C GLU A 52 16.00 -4.40 5.47
N PRO A 53 16.70 -4.04 4.38
CA PRO A 53 16.38 -2.81 3.65
C PRO A 53 14.95 -2.85 3.10
N ILE A 54 14.51 -3.96 2.53
CA ILE A 54 13.12 -4.13 2.03
C ILE A 54 12.10 -3.86 3.13
N LYS A 55 12.32 -4.38 4.34
CA LYS A 55 11.47 -4.09 5.51
C LYS A 55 11.39 -2.60 5.79
N TRP A 56 12.53 -1.91 5.91
CA TRP A 56 12.56 -0.51 6.33
C TRP A 56 11.98 0.44 5.27
N TYR A 57 12.29 0.20 3.99
CA TYR A 57 11.77 1.00 2.88
C TYR A 57 10.31 0.70 2.51
N ALA A 58 9.73 -0.39 3.01
CA ALA A 58 8.32 -0.72 2.77
C ALA A 58 7.32 0.38 3.21
N ALA A 59 7.69 1.18 4.21
CA ALA A 59 6.88 2.29 4.71
C ALA A 59 7.28 3.65 4.09
N ALA A 60 8.28 3.69 3.19
CA ALA A 60 8.73 4.92 2.54
C ALA A 60 7.62 5.68 1.81
N PRO A 61 6.70 5.02 1.06
CA PRO A 61 5.54 5.69 0.47
C PRO A 61 4.72 6.50 1.49
N ASP A 62 4.52 5.97 2.70
CA ASP A 62 3.76 6.65 3.75
C ASP A 62 4.49 7.88 4.30
N TYR A 63 5.83 7.88 4.33
CA TYR A 63 6.60 9.07 4.70
C TYR A 63 6.57 10.12 3.59
N ASN A 64 6.56 9.67 2.33
CA ASN A 64 6.62 10.55 1.17
C ASN A 64 5.34 11.35 0.96
N LYS A 65 4.18 10.90 1.46
CA LYS A 65 2.89 11.63 1.34
C LYS A 65 2.92 13.05 1.93
N ASP A 66 3.81 13.29 2.89
CA ASP A 66 3.95 14.60 3.53
C ASP A 66 4.82 15.57 2.69
N ILE A 67 5.53 15.05 1.69
CA ILE A 67 6.50 15.79 0.86
C ILE A 67 6.02 15.87 -0.60
N ASP A 68 5.46 14.78 -1.12
CA ASP A 68 4.92 14.68 -2.47
C ASP A 68 3.38 14.60 -2.43
N ARG A 69 2.75 15.67 -2.93
CA ARG A 69 1.29 15.76 -3.03
C ARG A 69 0.68 14.73 -3.97
N GLU A 70 1.49 14.18 -4.89
CA GLU A 70 1.07 13.12 -5.81
C GLU A 70 1.12 11.72 -5.19
N GLU A 71 1.66 11.57 -3.99
CA GLU A 71 1.82 10.24 -3.41
C GLU A 71 0.51 9.72 -2.79
N PHE A 72 -0.27 10.59 -2.12
CA PHE A 72 -1.44 10.18 -1.34
C PHE A 72 -2.44 9.27 -2.11
N HIS A 73 -2.76 9.62 -3.35
CA HIS A 73 -3.76 8.90 -4.15
C HIS A 73 -3.27 7.54 -4.68
N ARG A 74 -1.98 7.22 -4.51
CA ARG A 74 -1.40 5.92 -4.86
C ARG A 74 -1.62 4.85 -3.78
N HIS A 75 -2.20 5.22 -2.64
CA HIS A 75 -2.34 4.35 -1.46
C HIS A 75 -3.70 3.68 -1.32
N PHE A 76 -4.66 4.04 -2.17
CA PHE A 76 -6.01 3.47 -2.14
C PHE A 76 -6.63 3.41 -3.53
N ILE A 77 -7.78 2.73 -3.61
CA ILE A 77 -8.72 2.80 -4.73
C ILE A 77 -10.13 2.72 -4.15
N ASP A 78 -10.98 3.65 -4.56
CA ASP A 78 -12.42 3.61 -4.34
C ASP A 78 -13.06 2.95 -5.56
N ALA A 79 -13.17 1.62 -5.53
CA ALA A 79 -13.62 0.82 -6.68
C ALA A 79 -15.08 1.12 -7.05
N ASP A 80 -15.92 1.42 -6.06
CA ASP A 80 -17.35 1.72 -6.22
C ASP A 80 -17.58 3.01 -7.01
N TYR A 81 -16.60 3.92 -7.06
CA TYR A 81 -16.64 5.07 -7.95
C TYR A 81 -16.52 4.68 -9.44
N TYR A 82 -15.74 3.63 -9.75
CA TYR A 82 -15.37 3.28 -11.12
C TYR A 82 -16.31 2.25 -11.75
N ASP A 83 -16.88 1.34 -10.97
CA ASP A 83 -17.85 0.35 -11.42
C ASP A 83 -18.62 -0.22 -10.22
N ASP A 84 -19.72 -0.91 -10.51
CA ASP A 84 -20.44 -1.70 -9.51
C ASP A 84 -19.92 -3.14 -9.51
N TYR A 85 -20.06 -3.86 -8.38
CA TYR A 85 -19.79 -5.30 -8.33
C TYR A 85 -20.47 -6.01 -9.52
N PRO A 86 -19.74 -6.85 -10.29
CA PRO A 86 -18.45 -7.46 -9.99
C PRO A 86 -17.19 -6.73 -10.50
N PHE A 87 -17.25 -5.42 -10.75
CA PHE A 87 -16.11 -4.57 -11.15
C PHE A 87 -15.44 -4.96 -12.49
N ASN A 88 -16.25 -5.35 -13.48
CA ASN A 88 -15.75 -5.79 -14.78
C ASN A 88 -15.31 -4.65 -15.71
N LYS A 89 -15.71 -3.40 -15.43
CA LYS A 89 -15.49 -2.25 -16.31
C LYS A 89 -14.31 -1.38 -15.89
N ILE A 90 -13.72 -1.61 -14.72
CA ILE A 90 -12.54 -0.86 -14.26
C ILE A 90 -11.37 -1.13 -15.23
N PRO A 91 -10.86 -0.11 -15.95
CA PRO A 91 -9.81 -0.32 -16.94
C PRO A 91 -8.49 -0.76 -16.30
N LYS A 92 -7.89 -1.86 -16.74
CA LYS A 92 -6.56 -2.27 -16.23
C LYS A 92 -5.42 -1.36 -16.71
N ASP A 93 -5.63 -0.68 -17.84
CA ASP A 93 -4.67 0.27 -18.41
C ASP A 93 -4.87 1.67 -17.80
N TYR A 94 -3.76 2.31 -17.38
CA TYR A 94 -3.80 3.60 -16.70
C TYR A 94 -4.22 4.74 -17.64
N GLU A 95 -3.73 4.75 -18.87
CA GLU A 95 -4.06 5.78 -19.86
C GLU A 95 -5.55 5.74 -20.22
N LYS A 96 -6.12 4.53 -20.32
CA LYS A 96 -7.56 4.35 -20.50
C LYS A 96 -8.35 4.85 -19.30
N LEU A 97 -7.93 4.54 -18.06
CA LEU A 97 -8.56 5.06 -16.84
C LEU A 97 -8.54 6.60 -16.82
N LEU A 98 -7.38 7.19 -17.12
CA LEU A 98 -7.18 8.64 -17.18
C LEU A 98 -8.08 9.27 -18.25
N SER A 99 -8.20 8.66 -19.43
CA SER A 99 -9.05 9.17 -20.51
C SER A 99 -10.54 9.17 -20.15
N LEU A 100 -11.00 8.19 -19.38
CA LEU A 100 -12.42 8.02 -19.03
C LEU A 100 -12.83 8.90 -17.85
N HIS A 101 -11.97 9.03 -16.83
CA HIS A 101 -12.34 9.67 -15.56
C HIS A 101 -11.69 11.04 -15.35
N GLY A 102 -10.59 11.33 -16.06
CA GLY A 102 -9.82 12.55 -15.92
C GLY A 102 -8.97 12.58 -14.65
N LYS A 103 -7.92 13.42 -14.70
CA LYS A 103 -6.86 13.48 -13.68
C LYS A 103 -7.34 13.81 -12.27
N ASP A 104 -8.26 14.76 -12.14
CA ASP A 104 -8.73 15.21 -10.82
C ASP A 104 -9.55 14.14 -10.10
N LYS A 105 -10.35 13.36 -10.85
CA LYS A 105 -11.15 12.29 -10.27
C LYS A 105 -10.28 11.10 -9.88
N ILE A 106 -9.34 10.67 -10.73
CA ILE A 106 -8.45 9.56 -10.37
C ILE A 106 -7.59 9.88 -9.14
N ARG A 107 -7.19 11.15 -8.95
CA ARG A 107 -6.51 11.59 -7.73
C ARG A 107 -7.41 11.57 -6.50
N LYS A 108 -8.69 11.91 -6.66
CA LYS A 108 -9.66 11.89 -5.56
C LYS A 108 -10.03 10.46 -5.15
N TYR A 109 -10.21 9.56 -6.12
CA TYR A 109 -10.71 8.21 -5.91
C TYR A 109 -9.63 7.12 -5.90
N GLY A 110 -8.36 7.52 -6.07
CA GLY A 110 -7.22 6.65 -5.88
C GLY A 110 -6.91 5.73 -7.06
N ILE A 111 -5.64 5.32 -7.12
CA ILE A 111 -5.05 4.54 -8.22
C ILE A 111 -4.08 3.45 -7.74
N ALA A 112 -4.23 2.93 -6.51
CA ALA A 112 -3.28 1.96 -5.94
C ALA A 112 -2.91 0.78 -6.87
N PRO A 113 -3.84 0.10 -7.57
CA PRO A 113 -3.47 -1.00 -8.46
C PRO A 113 -2.51 -0.61 -9.59
N TRP A 114 -2.69 0.58 -10.17
CA TRP A 114 -1.82 1.07 -11.24
C TRP A 114 -0.46 1.52 -10.72
N ALA A 115 -0.41 2.16 -9.54
CA ALA A 115 0.84 2.54 -8.89
C ALA A 115 1.70 1.32 -8.51
N ILE A 116 1.06 0.22 -8.07
CA ILE A 116 1.74 -1.07 -7.82
C ILE A 116 2.35 -1.61 -9.12
N ASN A 117 1.59 -1.60 -10.22
CA ASN A 117 2.07 -2.08 -11.51
C ASN A 117 3.23 -1.22 -12.06
N GLU A 118 3.12 0.11 -11.99
CA GLU A 118 4.17 1.06 -12.37
C GLU A 118 5.47 0.77 -11.60
N THR A 119 5.38 0.68 -10.27
CA THR A 119 6.53 0.41 -9.40
C THR A 119 7.16 -0.95 -9.68
N CYS A 120 6.34 -1.99 -9.85
CA CYS A 120 6.81 -3.33 -10.17
C CYS A 120 7.59 -3.37 -11.49
N ASN A 121 7.04 -2.78 -12.56
CA ASN A 121 7.71 -2.73 -13.85
C ASN A 121 9.03 -1.96 -13.78
N ARG A 122 9.04 -0.83 -13.07
CA ARG A 122 10.27 -0.05 -12.84
C ARG A 122 11.34 -0.87 -12.11
N ILE A 123 10.98 -1.60 -11.06
CA ILE A 123 11.93 -2.47 -10.32
C ILE A 123 12.47 -3.58 -11.25
N ILE A 124 11.59 -4.22 -12.02
CA ILE A 124 11.99 -5.26 -12.99
C ILE A 124 13.02 -4.72 -13.98
N ASP A 125 12.78 -3.52 -14.53
CA ASP A 125 13.69 -2.92 -15.50
C ASP A 125 15.03 -2.54 -14.87
N LEU A 126 15.02 -1.96 -13.66
CA LEU A 126 16.25 -1.67 -12.92
C LEU A 126 17.08 -2.92 -12.61
N LEU A 127 16.42 -4.04 -12.28
CA LEU A 127 17.10 -5.31 -12.03
C LEU A 127 17.70 -5.90 -13.32
N LYS A 128 17.01 -5.79 -14.47
CA LYS A 128 17.56 -6.20 -15.77
C LYS A 128 18.78 -5.37 -16.15
N ASP A 129 18.79 -4.09 -15.81
CA ASP A 129 19.89 -3.16 -16.08
C ASP A 129 21.01 -3.22 -15.01
N HIS A 130 20.99 -4.22 -14.13
CA HIS A 130 21.95 -4.41 -13.03
C HIS A 130 22.03 -3.21 -12.05
N GLN A 131 20.99 -2.38 -11.96
CA GLN A 131 20.91 -1.22 -11.06
C GLN A 131 20.31 -1.61 -9.69
N PHE A 132 20.90 -2.59 -9.02
CA PHE A 132 20.35 -3.19 -7.78
C PHE A 132 20.09 -2.20 -6.65
N GLU A 133 20.94 -1.18 -6.48
CA GLU A 133 20.78 -0.17 -5.40
C GLU A 133 19.64 0.82 -5.66
N LYS A 134 19.20 0.96 -6.91
CA LYS A 134 18.07 1.84 -7.28
C LYS A 134 16.74 1.10 -7.30
N ALA A 135 16.79 -0.23 -7.43
CA ALA A 135 15.64 -1.13 -7.44
C ALA A 135 15.11 -1.34 -6.02
#